data_AF-A0A4U0GRB2-F1
#
_entry.id   AF-A0A4U0GRB2-F1
#
_cell.length_a   1.000
_cell.length_b   1.000
_cell.length_c   1.000
_cell.angle_alpha   90.00
_cell.angle_beta   90.00
_cell.angle_gamma   90.00
#
_symmetry.space_group_name_H-M   'P 1'
#
loop_
_entity.id
_entity.type
_entity.pdbx_description
1 polymer ?
#
loop_
_entity_poly.entity_id
_entity_poly.type
_entity_poly.pdbx_seq_one_letter_code
_entity_poly.pdbx_strand_id
1 'polypeptide(L)'
;MKSDDSKQGNQDPAKSDKAPTIWQTFTSVSASFFGVQSSKNRERDFKHGKASHFIVIGILMTIGFILMVWLAVKFALKSAGM
;
A
#
# COMPACT_ATOMS: atom_id res chain seq x y z
N MET A 1 -34.96 27.05 -28.91
CA MET A 1 -34.08 25.86 -29.07
C MET A 1 -33.12 25.86 -27.88
N LYS A 2 -33.18 24.95 -26.89
CA LYS A 2 -32.91 23.48 -26.97
C LYS A 2 -31.56 23.26 -27.69
N SER A 3 -30.51 22.69 -27.13
CA SER A 3 -30.42 21.53 -26.23
C SER A 3 -28.94 21.34 -25.84
N ASP A 4 -28.68 20.53 -24.80
CA ASP A 4 -27.51 19.63 -24.69
C ASP A 4 -26.13 20.28 -24.40
N ASP A 5 -25.23 19.71 -23.62
CA ASP A 5 -25.26 18.49 -22.84
C ASP A 5 -24.13 18.55 -21.81
N SER A 6 -24.43 17.95 -20.68
CA SER A 6 -23.53 17.28 -19.74
C SER A 6 -22.05 17.13 -20.15
N LYS A 7 -21.14 17.63 -19.30
CA LYS A 7 -19.99 16.84 -18.80
C LYS A 7 -19.60 17.27 -17.39
N GLN A 8 -20.32 16.67 -16.46
CA GLN A 8 -20.04 16.56 -15.05
C GLN A 8 -18.64 15.93 -14.86
N GLY A 9 -17.64 16.77 -14.61
CA GLY A 9 -16.30 16.34 -14.23
C GLY A 9 -16.29 15.96 -12.75
N ASN A 10 -16.38 14.64 -12.50
CA ASN A 10 -15.83 13.93 -11.34
C ASN A 10 -15.66 14.74 -10.04
N GLN A 11 -16.70 14.81 -9.21
CA GLN A 11 -16.58 15.29 -7.84
C GLN A 11 -16.05 14.15 -6.93
N ASP A 12 -14.72 14.02 -6.92
CA ASP A 12 -14.02 13.60 -5.70
C ASP A 12 -14.17 14.74 -4.66
N PRO A 13 -14.28 14.43 -3.35
CA PRO A 13 -14.96 15.28 -2.38
C PRO A 13 -14.24 16.62 -2.21
N ALA A 14 -15.01 17.68 -1.95
CA ALA A 14 -14.51 19.00 -1.58
C ALA A 14 -13.47 18.92 -0.45
N LYS A 15 -12.18 18.88 -0.81
CA LYS A 15 -11.04 19.07 0.07
C LYS A 15 -10.37 20.36 -0.39
N SER A 16 -10.71 21.42 0.34
CA SER A 16 -10.07 22.73 0.35
C SER A 16 -8.60 22.69 -0.08
N ASP A 17 -8.21 23.60 -1.00
CA ASP A 17 -6.85 23.87 -1.50
C ASP A 17 -5.88 24.36 -0.40
N LYS A 18 -5.81 23.64 0.72
CA LYS A 18 -4.86 23.89 1.80
C LYS A 18 -3.75 22.86 1.69
N ALA A 19 -2.52 23.34 1.77
CA ALA A 19 -1.34 22.50 1.82
C ALA A 19 -1.54 21.41 2.89
N PRO A 20 -1.23 20.14 2.58
CA PRO A 20 -1.39 19.06 3.53
C PRO A 20 -0.56 19.38 4.77
N THR A 21 -1.21 19.27 5.92
CA THR A 21 -0.54 19.48 7.21
C THR A 21 0.52 18.40 7.43
N ILE A 22 1.52 18.69 8.26
CA ILE A 22 2.58 17.74 8.65
C ILE A 22 1.99 16.40 9.10
N TRP A 23 0.83 16.45 9.76
CA TRP A 23 0.08 15.28 10.20
C TRP A 23 -0.52 14.46 9.03
N GLN A 24 -1.06 15.11 7.99
CA GLN A 24 -1.57 14.44 6.78
C GLN A 24 -0.45 13.84 5.92
N THR A 25 0.73 14.46 5.96
CA THR A 25 1.93 13.93 5.34
C THR A 25 2.41 12.68 6.09
N PHE A 26 2.43 12.69 7.41
CA PHE A 26 2.78 11.52 8.24
C PHE A 26 1.82 10.33 8.02
N THR A 27 0.52 10.60 7.90
CA THR A 27 -0.45 9.53 7.60
C THR A 27 -0.33 8.96 6.20
N SER A 28 -0.03 9.79 5.20
CA SER A 28 0.22 9.31 3.83
C SER A 28 1.48 8.45 3.77
N VAL A 29 2.52 8.87 4.47
CA VAL A 29 3.77 8.13 4.61
C VAL A 29 3.53 6.81 5.35
N SER A 30 2.67 6.80 6.38
CA SER A 30 2.30 5.56 7.06
C SER A 30 1.47 4.63 6.15
N ALA A 31 0.53 5.17 5.38
CA ALA A 31 -0.32 4.40 4.47
C ALA A 31 0.47 3.72 3.33
N SER A 32 1.60 4.30 2.92
CA SER A 32 2.46 3.74 1.88
C SER A 32 3.39 2.61 2.38
N PHE A 33 3.72 2.55 3.66
CA PHE A 33 4.48 1.41 4.23
C PHE A 33 3.68 0.11 4.28
N PHE A 34 2.34 0.18 4.24
CA PHE A 34 1.45 -0.99 4.29
C PHE A 34 1.09 -1.58 2.92
N GLY A 35 1.75 -1.17 1.83
CA GLY A 35 1.66 -1.90 0.56
C GLY A 35 0.47 -1.54 -0.32
N VAL A 36 0.09 -0.25 -0.39
CA VAL A 36 -0.87 0.22 -1.41
C VAL A 36 -0.22 0.12 -2.79
N GLN A 37 -0.37 -1.06 -3.38
CA GLN A 37 0.02 -1.33 -4.74
C GLN A 37 -0.98 -0.61 -5.66
N SER A 38 -0.48 0.38 -6.40
CA SER A 38 -1.25 1.16 -7.38
C SER A 38 -2.10 0.26 -8.27
N SER A 39 -3.34 0.67 -8.55
CA SER A 39 -4.30 -0.05 -9.40
C SER A 39 -3.71 -0.44 -10.75
N LYS A 40 -2.79 0.37 -11.30
CA LYS A 40 -2.06 0.09 -12.54
C LYS A 40 -1.12 -1.11 -12.43
N ASN A 41 -0.41 -1.23 -11.31
CA ASN A 41 0.47 -2.38 -11.06
C ASN A 41 -0.38 -3.65 -10.90
N ARG A 42 -1.51 -3.52 -10.19
CA ARG A 42 -2.53 -4.56 -10.05
C ARG A 42 -3.06 -5.01 -11.42
N GLU A 43 -3.49 -4.09 -12.26
CA GLU A 43 -4.10 -4.43 -13.56
C GLU A 43 -3.14 -5.14 -14.52
N ARG A 44 -1.87 -4.73 -14.56
CA ARG A 44 -0.83 -5.43 -15.34
C ARG A 44 -0.61 -6.86 -14.83
N ASP A 45 -0.50 -6.97 -13.52
CA ASP A 45 -0.24 -8.21 -12.80
C ASP A 45 -1.41 -9.21 -12.96
N PHE A 46 -2.65 -8.72 -13.03
CA PHE A 46 -3.84 -9.54 -13.30
C PHE A 46 -4.11 -9.81 -14.79
N LYS A 47 -3.72 -8.92 -15.71
CA LYS A 47 -3.90 -9.13 -17.15
C LYS A 47 -2.86 -10.09 -17.75
N HIS A 48 -1.63 -10.07 -17.25
CA HIS A 48 -0.50 -10.80 -17.85
C HIS A 48 0.14 -11.83 -16.91
N GLY A 49 -0.14 -11.76 -15.60
CA GLY A 49 0.41 -12.68 -14.60
C GLY A 49 -0.59 -13.75 -14.17
N LYS A 50 -0.08 -14.95 -13.86
CA LYS A 50 -0.87 -16.02 -13.23
C LYS A 50 -0.95 -15.77 -11.73
N ALA A 51 -2.15 -15.88 -11.16
CA ALA A 51 -2.39 -15.70 -9.72
C ALA A 51 -1.44 -16.52 -8.81
N SER A 52 -0.99 -17.69 -9.28
CA SER A 52 -0.05 -18.55 -8.55
C SER A 52 1.30 -17.88 -8.25
N HIS A 53 1.82 -17.03 -9.12
CA HIS A 53 3.09 -16.34 -8.88
C HIS A 53 2.98 -15.36 -7.70
N PHE A 54 1.89 -14.61 -7.62
CA PHE A 54 1.65 -13.66 -6.52
C PHE A 54 1.50 -14.39 -5.18
N ILE A 55 0.85 -15.54 -5.16
CA ILE A 55 0.68 -16.36 -3.95
C ILE A 55 2.03 -16.90 -3.47
N VAL A 56 2.85 -17.46 -4.36
CA VAL A 56 4.17 -17.99 -4.00
C VAL A 56 5.07 -16.88 -3.44
N ILE A 57 5.12 -15.73 -4.12
CA ILE A 57 5.91 -14.57 -3.68
C ILE A 57 5.40 -14.06 -2.32
N GLY A 58 4.08 -13.98 -2.13
CA GLY A 58 3.48 -13.56 -0.86
C GLY A 58 3.80 -14.50 0.30
N ILE A 59 3.81 -15.82 0.05
CA ILE A 59 4.20 -16.82 1.05
C ILE A 59 5.68 -16.66 1.41
N LEU A 60 6.57 -16.51 0.41
CA LEU A 60 8.00 -16.31 0.65
C LEU A 60 8.27 -15.03 1.45
N MET A 61 7.61 -13.93 1.11
CA MET A 61 7.70 -12.66 1.85
C MET A 61 7.24 -12.82 3.30
N THR A 62 6.16 -13.56 3.53
CA THR A 62 5.62 -13.80 4.87
C THR A 62 6.56 -14.64 5.71
N ILE A 63 7.12 -15.71 5.14
CA ILE A 63 8.12 -16.54 5.82
C ILE A 63 9.36 -15.71 6.16
N GLY A 64 9.85 -14.89 5.23
CA GLY A 64 10.96 -13.98 5.46
C GLY A 64 10.70 -12.99 6.61
N PHE A 65 9.49 -12.41 6.66
CA PHE A 65 9.09 -11.51 7.73
C PHE A 65 9.07 -12.21 9.10
N ILE A 66 8.54 -13.43 9.18
CA ILE A 66 8.52 -14.23 10.41
C ILE A 66 9.95 -14.50 10.89
N LEU A 67 10.85 -14.92 9.98
CA LEU A 67 12.25 -15.16 10.32
C LEU A 67 12.95 -13.89 10.80
N MET A 68 12.67 -12.75 10.16
CA MET A 68 13.21 -11.46 10.58
C MET A 68 12.82 -11.11 12.02
N VAL A 69 11.52 -11.22 12.35
CA VAL A 69 11.03 -10.96 13.71
C VAL A 69 11.62 -11.96 14.71
N TRP A 70 11.68 -13.24 14.34
CA TRP A 70 12.26 -14.28 15.19
C TRP A 70 13.74 -14.03 15.51
N LEU A 71 14.53 -13.65 14.50
CA LEU A 71 15.94 -13.28 14.68
C LEU A 71 16.09 -12.02 15.53
N ALA A 72 15.23 -11.01 15.34
CA ALA A 72 15.24 -9.80 16.15
C ALA A 72 14.98 -10.13 17.63
N VAL A 73 14.02 -11.01 17.92
CA VAL A 73 13.73 -11.46 19.29
C VAL A 73 14.89 -12.27 19.86
N LYS A 74 15.45 -13.21 19.09
CA LYS A 74 16.62 -13.98 19.51
C LYS A 74 17.81 -13.09 19.84
N PHE A 75 18.05 -12.07 19.03
CA PHE A 75 19.09 -11.08 19.26
C PHE A 75 18.82 -10.26 20.52
N ALA A 76 17.58 -9.81 20.72
CA ALA A 76 17.17 -9.08 21.91
C ALA A 76 17.37 -9.91 23.20
N LEU A 77 16.94 -11.18 23.19
CA LEU A 77 17.13 -12.09 24.34
C LEU A 77 18.61 -12.30 24.66
N LYS A 78 19.43 -12.55 23.64
CA LYS A 78 20.89 -12.67 23.79
C LYS A 78 21.50 -11.38 24.35
N SER A 79 21.03 -10.22 23.90
CA SER A 79 21.50 -8.92 24.40
C SER A 79 21.08 -8.65 25.85
N ALA A 80 19.95 -9.22 26.28
CA ALA A 80 19.43 -9.13 27.63
C ALA A 80 20.06 -10.15 28.60
N GLY A 81 20.97 -11.00 28.12
CA GLY A 81 21.69 -11.99 28.94
C GLY A 81 20.92 -13.28 29.23
N MET A 82 19.86 -13.57 28.46
CA MET A 82 19.13 -14.84 28.46
C MET A 82 19.68 -15.83 27.43
#